data_AF-A0A529NW38-F1
#
_entry.id   AF-A0A529NW38-F1
#
_cell.length_a   1.000
_cell.length_b   1.000
_cell.length_c   1.000
_cell.angle_alpha   90.00
_cell.angle_beta   90.00
_cell.angle_gamma   90.00
#
_symmetry.space_group_name_H-M   'P 1'
#
loop_
_entity.id
_entity.type
_entity.pdbx_description
1 polymer ?
#
loop_
_entity_poly.entity_id
_entity_poly.type
_entity_poly.pdbx_seq_one_letter_code
_entity_poly.pdbx_strand_id
1 'polypeptide(L)'
;NKTSHLLGHSTLEVICFVIIWALQLLIIQKGMETVRRFQDWAGPAVWVMMLLLAIYLCVKSGSFAFTSDIPMDVLREKTADAGIPGDPGSWTALFGVAAIWVTYFSALYLNFCDFARYAPDNAALRKGNIWGLPVNLILFSLVAGVTTIAAYDVYHEVLLHPDQISAKFDSWFLAALAALTFAVATLGINVVANFVSPAFDFSNVFPRQINFKKGGYIAALIALVLYP
;
A
#
# COMPACT_ATOMS: atom_id res chain seq x y z
N ASN A 1 12.22 -10.01 -27.44
CA ASN A 1 13.00 -9.07 -26.61
C ASN A 1 13.78 -9.85 -25.57
N LYS A 2 15.12 -9.91 -25.70
CA LYS A 2 15.98 -10.53 -24.70
C LYS A 2 15.93 -9.64 -23.44
N THR A 3 15.19 -10.05 -22.42
CA THR A 3 15.28 -9.44 -21.10
C THR A 3 16.67 -9.72 -20.57
N SER A 4 17.55 -8.72 -20.60
CA SER A 4 18.80 -8.78 -19.85
C SER A 4 18.44 -8.99 -18.38
N HIS A 5 19.14 -9.90 -17.71
CA HIS A 5 18.95 -10.18 -16.29
C HIS A 5 20.13 -9.60 -15.49
N LEU A 6 19.83 -8.91 -14.41
CA LEU A 6 20.81 -8.33 -13.49
C LEU A 6 20.31 -8.60 -12.06
N LEU A 7 21.19 -9.11 -11.19
CA LEU A 7 20.85 -9.45 -9.79
C LEU A 7 19.67 -10.43 -9.63
N GLY A 8 19.44 -11.32 -10.60
CA GLY A 8 18.31 -12.27 -10.58
C GLY A 8 16.98 -11.70 -11.12
N HIS A 9 16.93 -10.41 -11.41
CA HIS A 9 15.76 -9.69 -11.90
C HIS A 9 15.94 -9.23 -13.36
N SER A 10 14.84 -8.88 -14.04
CA SER A 10 14.98 -8.23 -15.35
C SER A 10 15.66 -6.86 -15.19
N THR A 11 16.44 -6.41 -16.17
CA THR A 11 17.10 -5.09 -16.10
C THR A 11 16.09 -3.95 -15.91
N LEU A 12 14.87 -4.12 -16.44
CA LEU A 12 13.79 -3.16 -16.24
C LEU A 12 13.35 -3.10 -14.77
N GLU A 13 13.18 -4.24 -14.10
CA GLU A 13 12.86 -4.30 -12.67
C GLU A 13 13.92 -3.59 -11.83
N VAL A 14 15.21 -3.83 -12.10
CA VAL A 14 16.30 -3.15 -11.37
C VAL A 14 16.25 -1.64 -11.57
N ILE A 15 16.03 -1.18 -12.80
CA ILE A 15 15.92 0.26 -13.09
C ILE A 15 14.72 0.87 -12.35
N CYS A 16 13.55 0.22 -12.41
CA CYS A 16 12.35 0.66 -11.69
C CYS A 16 12.61 0.71 -10.18
N PHE A 17 13.25 -0.30 -9.61
CA PHE A 17 13.62 -0.34 -8.20
C PHE A 17 14.52 0.85 -7.83
N VAL A 18 15.60 1.10 -8.58
CA VAL A 18 16.53 2.20 -8.31
C VAL A 18 15.83 3.56 -8.44
N ILE A 19 14.95 3.74 -9.42
CA ILE A 19 14.17 4.98 -9.58
C ILE A 19 13.26 5.19 -8.37
N ILE A 20 12.50 4.17 -7.96
CA ILE A 20 11.58 4.27 -6.83
C ILE A 20 12.36 4.50 -5.53
N TRP A 21 13.47 3.80 -5.31
CA TRP A 21 14.36 4.01 -4.18
C TRP A 21 14.89 5.45 -4.14
N ALA A 22 15.35 5.99 -5.27
CA ALA A 22 15.84 7.35 -5.37
C ALA A 22 14.73 8.37 -5.07
N LEU A 23 13.52 8.16 -5.60
CA LEU A 23 12.37 9.02 -5.32
C LEU A 23 12.00 9.03 -3.84
N GLN A 24 12.00 7.87 -3.16
CA GLN A 24 11.78 7.79 -1.72
C GLN A 24 12.83 8.61 -0.96
N LEU A 25 14.11 8.45 -1.32
CA LEU A 25 15.20 9.22 -0.73
C LEU A 25 15.02 10.73 -0.92
N LEU A 26 14.57 11.15 -2.11
CA LEU A 26 14.34 12.57 -2.45
C LEU A 26 13.22 13.21 -1.62
N ILE A 27 12.21 12.45 -1.20
CA ILE A 27 11.15 12.93 -0.31
C ILE A 27 11.70 13.13 1.10
N ILE A 28 12.51 12.18 1.58
CA ILE A 28 12.96 12.12 2.98
C ILE A 28 14.05 13.13 3.29
N GLN A 29 14.95 13.42 2.35
CA GLN A 29 15.96 14.47 2.50
C GLN A 29 15.37 15.86 2.82
N LYS A 30 14.09 16.09 2.49
CA LYS A 30 13.39 17.35 2.78
C LYS A 30 12.78 17.38 4.19
N GLY A 31 12.85 16.27 4.93
CA GLY A 31 12.46 16.16 6.34
C GLY A 31 11.00 15.72 6.55
N MET A 32 10.64 15.51 7.82
CA MET A 32 9.36 14.90 8.20
C MET A 32 8.12 15.69 7.76
N GLU A 33 8.19 17.03 7.76
CA GLU A 33 7.07 17.86 7.28
C GLU A 33 6.77 17.63 5.78
N THR A 34 7.79 17.33 4.97
CA THR A 34 7.57 17.00 3.55
C THR A 34 6.89 15.64 3.40
N VAL A 35 7.32 14.66 4.19
CA VAL A 35 6.70 13.33 4.23
C VAL A 35 5.22 13.46 4.63
N ARG A 36 4.92 14.27 5.64
CA ARG A 36 3.54 14.54 6.08
C ARG A 36 2.70 15.14 4.95
N ARG A 37 3.16 16.23 4.33
CA ARG A 37 2.43 16.88 3.23
C ARG A 37 2.24 15.98 2.02
N PHE A 38 3.24 15.14 1.73
CA PHE A 38 3.13 14.14 0.68
C PHE A 38 2.01 13.15 0.98
N GLN A 39 1.93 12.66 2.22
CA GLN A 39 0.87 11.77 2.66
C GLN A 39 -0.51 12.43 2.67
N ASP A 40 -0.60 13.70 3.09
CA ASP A 40 -1.84 14.48 3.10
C ASP A 40 -2.45 14.61 1.70
N TRP A 41 -1.63 14.60 0.65
CA TRP A 41 -2.07 14.60 -0.74
C TRP A 41 -2.28 13.19 -1.31
N ALA A 42 -1.37 12.26 -1.02
CA ALA A 42 -1.41 10.90 -1.53
C ALA A 42 -2.66 10.16 -1.04
N GLY A 43 -2.99 10.26 0.25
CA GLY A 43 -4.14 9.57 0.85
C GLY A 43 -5.47 9.84 0.13
N PRO A 44 -5.88 11.12 -0.02
CA PRO A 44 -7.06 11.48 -0.81
C PRO A 44 -6.97 11.06 -2.29
N ALA A 45 -5.79 11.15 -2.91
CA ALA A 45 -5.61 10.74 -4.30
C ALA A 45 -5.87 9.24 -4.49
N VAL A 46 -5.41 8.38 -3.57
CA VAL A 46 -5.73 6.94 -3.59
C VAL A 46 -7.23 6.72 -3.49
N TRP A 47 -7.90 7.39 -2.56
CA TRP A 47 -9.35 7.28 -2.38
C TRP A 47 -10.13 7.68 -3.64
N VAL A 48 -9.79 8.81 -4.24
CA VAL A 48 -10.42 9.28 -5.48
C VAL A 48 -10.24 8.23 -6.58
N MET A 49 -9.03 7.72 -6.78
CA MET A 49 -8.78 6.72 -7.82
C MET A 49 -9.50 5.40 -7.55
N MET A 50 -9.51 4.92 -6.31
CA MET A 50 -10.22 3.70 -5.94
C MET A 50 -11.73 3.83 -6.15
N LEU A 51 -12.32 4.98 -5.80
CA LEU A 51 -13.74 5.23 -6.05
C LEU A 51 -14.04 5.36 -7.54
N LEU A 52 -13.20 6.06 -8.31
CA LEU A 52 -13.35 6.15 -9.76
C LEU A 52 -13.28 4.77 -10.41
N LEU A 53 -12.34 3.92 -9.97
CA LEU A 53 -12.20 2.56 -10.45
C LEU A 53 -13.43 1.71 -10.11
N ALA A 54 -13.89 1.77 -8.86
CA ALA A 54 -15.08 1.07 -8.41
C ALA A 54 -16.33 1.48 -9.22
N ILE A 55 -16.56 2.79 -9.37
CA ILE A 55 -17.69 3.34 -10.14
C ILE A 55 -17.60 2.90 -11.60
N TYR A 56 -16.42 3.01 -12.23
CA TYR A 56 -16.21 2.59 -13.61
C TYR A 56 -16.58 1.12 -13.82
N LEU A 57 -16.12 0.24 -12.94
CA LEU A 57 -16.43 -1.19 -13.03
C LEU A 57 -17.89 -1.49 -12.74
N CYS A 58 -18.51 -0.87 -11.73
CA CYS A 58 -19.94 -1.02 -11.48
C CYS A 58 -20.77 -0.61 -12.70
N VAL A 59 -20.45 0.53 -13.33
CA VAL A 59 -21.13 0.98 -14.57
C VAL A 59 -20.90 0.00 -15.72
N LYS A 60 -19.67 -0.51 -15.89
CA LYS A 60 -19.33 -1.45 -16.97
C LYS A 60 -19.96 -2.84 -16.76
N SER A 61 -20.10 -3.28 -15.52
CA SER A 61 -20.75 -4.56 -15.16
C SER A 61 -22.28 -4.49 -15.30
N GLY A 62 -22.86 -3.29 -15.27
CA GLY A 62 -24.32 -3.09 -15.31
C GLY A 62 -25.03 -3.42 -13.99
N SER A 63 -24.29 -3.75 -12.92
CA SER A 63 -24.83 -4.08 -11.60
C SER A 63 -24.08 -3.33 -10.50
N PHE A 64 -24.77 -3.07 -9.38
CA PHE A 64 -24.07 -2.66 -8.16
C PHE A 64 -23.65 -3.92 -7.42
N ALA A 65 -22.36 -4.24 -7.51
CA ALA A 65 -21.77 -5.50 -7.06
C ALA A 65 -21.72 -5.62 -5.52
N PHE A 66 -22.87 -5.84 -4.88
CA PHE A 66 -22.98 -6.18 -3.45
C PHE A 66 -23.08 -7.69 -3.20
N THR A 67 -23.45 -8.46 -4.21
CA THR A 67 -23.52 -9.93 -4.16
C THR A 67 -22.44 -10.49 -5.07
N SER A 68 -21.69 -11.47 -4.58
CA SER A 68 -20.60 -12.09 -5.33
C SER A 68 -21.08 -13.38 -5.97
N ASP A 69 -21.08 -13.42 -7.30
CA ASP A 69 -21.27 -14.66 -8.08
C ASP A 69 -19.92 -15.40 -8.30
N ILE A 70 -18.87 -15.01 -7.57
CA ILE A 70 -17.53 -15.59 -7.69
C ILE A 70 -17.56 -17.03 -7.13
N PRO A 71 -17.18 -18.05 -7.93
CA PRO A 71 -17.10 -19.42 -7.45
C PRO A 71 -16.09 -19.56 -6.31
N MET A 72 -16.46 -20.32 -5.28
CA MET A 72 -15.64 -20.51 -4.08
C MET A 72 -14.28 -21.14 -4.39
N ASP A 73 -14.20 -22.02 -5.39
CA ASP A 73 -12.94 -22.68 -5.77
C ASP A 73 -11.91 -21.70 -6.35
N VAL A 74 -12.37 -20.70 -7.12
CA VAL A 74 -11.51 -19.63 -7.65
C VAL A 74 -11.02 -18.73 -6.52
N LEU A 75 -11.88 -18.43 -5.54
CA LEU A 75 -11.49 -17.66 -4.36
C LEU A 75 -10.46 -18.41 -3.51
N ARG A 76 -10.62 -19.72 -3.32
CA ARG A 76 -9.64 -20.56 -2.61
C ARG A 76 -8.28 -20.53 -3.31
N GLU A 77 -8.25 -20.69 -4.62
CA GLU A 77 -6.99 -20.66 -5.39
C GLU A 77 -6.29 -19.30 -5.24
N LYS A 78 -7.04 -18.20 -5.42
CA LYS A 78 -6.49 -16.83 -5.34
C LYS A 78 -6.14 -16.39 -3.92
N THR A 79 -6.63 -17.06 -2.89
CA THR A 79 -6.31 -16.75 -1.48
C THR A 79 -5.37 -17.76 -0.84
N ALA A 80 -4.95 -18.81 -1.56
CA ALA A 80 -4.05 -19.84 -1.05
C ALA A 80 -2.71 -19.28 -0.55
N ASP A 81 -2.17 -18.28 -1.26
CA ASP A 81 -0.91 -17.60 -0.92
C ASP A 81 -0.98 -16.86 0.43
N ALA A 82 -2.18 -16.52 0.92
CA ALA A 82 -2.35 -15.91 2.23
C ALA A 82 -2.05 -16.89 3.38
N GLY A 83 -1.96 -18.19 3.12
CA GLY A 83 -1.64 -19.22 4.12
C GLY A 83 -2.70 -19.39 5.21
N ILE A 84 -3.95 -18.98 4.94
CA ILE A 84 -5.04 -19.00 5.91
C ILE A 84 -5.77 -20.35 5.86
N PRO A 85 -5.90 -21.07 6.98
CA PRO A 85 -6.62 -22.33 7.00
C PRO A 85 -8.14 -22.14 6.94
N GLY A 86 -8.78 -22.93 6.09
CA GLY A 86 -10.23 -23.00 5.93
C GLY A 86 -10.78 -22.15 4.78
N ASP A 87 -12.08 -22.25 4.57
CA ASP A 87 -12.73 -21.63 3.42
C ASP A 87 -12.91 -20.12 3.60
N PRO A 88 -12.82 -19.31 2.52
CA PRO A 88 -13.17 -17.90 2.58
C PRO A 88 -14.55 -17.69 3.22
N GLY A 89 -14.60 -16.88 4.29
CA GLY A 89 -15.83 -16.63 5.06
C GLY A 89 -16.09 -17.60 6.22
N SER A 90 -15.29 -18.66 6.38
CA SER A 90 -15.36 -19.52 7.56
C SER A 90 -14.82 -18.83 8.82
N TRP A 91 -15.23 -19.30 10.00
CA TRP A 91 -14.70 -18.80 11.27
C TRP A 91 -13.18 -18.95 11.38
N THR A 92 -12.62 -20.06 10.90
CA THR A 92 -11.16 -20.27 10.90
C THR A 92 -10.44 -19.27 10.01
N ALA A 93 -11.01 -18.98 8.83
CA ALA A 93 -10.46 -17.96 7.95
C ALA A 93 -10.53 -16.56 8.59
N LEU A 94 -11.64 -16.21 9.25
CA LEU A 94 -11.78 -14.94 9.97
C LEU A 94 -10.74 -14.78 11.09
N PHE A 95 -10.50 -15.83 11.89
CA PHE A 95 -9.44 -15.81 12.91
C PHE A 95 -8.04 -15.72 12.31
N GLY A 96 -7.78 -16.40 11.19
CA GLY A 96 -6.51 -16.30 10.46
C GLY A 96 -6.27 -14.90 9.91
N VAL A 97 -7.29 -14.28 9.28
CA VAL A 97 -7.25 -12.89 8.83
C VAL A 97 -6.97 -11.95 10.00
N ALA A 98 -7.65 -12.13 11.14
CA ALA A 98 -7.41 -11.32 12.33
C ALA A 98 -5.96 -11.43 12.84
N ALA A 99 -5.37 -12.64 12.86
CA ALA A 99 -3.99 -12.86 13.24
C ALA A 99 -2.99 -12.18 12.27
N ILE A 100 -3.26 -12.24 10.96
CA ILE A 100 -2.47 -11.53 9.94
C ILE A 100 -2.53 -10.03 10.17
N TRP A 101 -3.70 -9.46 10.43
CA TRP A 101 -3.84 -8.03 10.69
C TRP A 101 -3.07 -7.58 11.93
N VAL A 102 -3.11 -8.35 13.02
CA VAL A 102 -2.30 -8.06 14.23
C VAL A 102 -0.81 -8.09 13.88
N THR A 103 -0.35 -9.09 13.15
CA THR A 103 1.05 -9.22 12.75
C THR A 103 1.48 -8.08 11.83
N TYR A 104 0.66 -7.75 10.82
CA TYR A 104 0.91 -6.69 9.85
C TYR A 104 1.08 -5.31 10.51
N PHE A 105 0.21 -4.98 11.48
CA PHE A 105 0.31 -3.71 12.19
C PHE A 105 1.30 -3.71 13.35
N SER A 106 1.85 -4.86 13.78
CA SER A 106 2.72 -4.94 14.96
C SER A 106 3.94 -4.02 14.86
N ALA A 107 4.59 -3.96 13.69
CA ALA A 107 5.72 -3.06 13.47
C ALA A 107 5.32 -1.58 13.63
N LEU A 108 4.20 -1.19 13.03
CA LEU A 108 3.62 0.15 13.11
C LEU A 108 3.19 0.52 14.54
N TYR A 109 2.75 -0.45 15.34
CA TYR A 109 2.43 -0.23 16.75
C TYR A 109 3.67 0.09 17.59
N LEU A 110 4.77 -0.63 17.36
CA LEU A 110 6.01 -0.44 18.12
C LEU A 110 6.67 0.91 17.82
N ASN A 111 6.56 1.39 16.58
CA ASN A 111 7.14 2.65 16.14
C ASN A 111 6.17 3.84 16.17
N PHE A 112 4.93 3.63 16.63
CA PHE A 112 3.89 4.67 16.62
C PHE A 112 4.27 5.95 17.39
N CYS A 113 5.16 5.82 18.38
CA CYS A 113 5.71 6.93 19.15
C CYS A 113 6.51 7.94 18.30
N ASP A 114 7.04 7.52 17.14
CA ASP A 114 7.69 8.40 16.17
C ASP A 114 6.73 9.42 15.57
N PHE A 115 5.46 9.03 15.41
CA PHE A 115 4.41 9.88 14.88
C PHE A 115 3.69 10.64 16.00
N ALA A 116 3.39 9.97 17.11
CA ALA A 116 2.62 10.54 18.21
C ALA A 116 3.31 11.76 18.85
N ARG A 117 4.66 11.84 18.83
CA ARG A 117 5.40 13.01 19.33
C ARG A 117 5.13 14.30 18.56
N TYR A 118 4.63 14.20 17.32
CA TYR A 118 4.25 15.35 16.49
C TYR A 118 2.75 15.67 16.58
N ALA A 119 1.99 14.90 17.35
CA ALA A 119 0.58 15.20 17.59
C ALA A 119 0.45 16.40 18.53
N PRO A 120 -0.45 17.36 18.25
CA PRO A 120 -0.63 18.54 19.09
C PRO A 120 -1.20 18.19 20.47
N ASP A 121 -2.06 17.16 20.53
CA ASP A 121 -2.71 16.72 21.76
C ASP A 121 -3.23 15.28 21.65
N ASN A 122 -3.59 14.68 22.79
CA ASN A 122 -4.10 13.31 22.87
C ASN A 122 -5.47 13.13 22.19
N ALA A 123 -6.31 14.17 22.14
CA ALA A 123 -7.61 14.09 21.48
C ALA A 123 -7.46 14.05 19.95
N ALA A 124 -6.51 14.82 19.40
CA ALA A 124 -6.11 14.75 18.00
C ALA A 124 -5.59 13.35 17.63
N LEU A 125 -4.75 12.76 18.49
CA LEU A 125 -4.25 11.39 18.31
C LEU A 125 -5.40 10.37 18.31
N ARG A 126 -6.33 10.45 19.27
CA ARG A 126 -7.48 9.55 19.36
C ARG A 126 -8.40 9.69 18.15
N LYS A 127 -8.72 10.93 17.77
CA LYS A 127 -9.57 11.21 16.60
C LYS A 127 -8.92 10.69 15.31
N GLY A 128 -7.63 10.98 15.10
CA GLY A 128 -6.86 10.50 13.95
C GLY A 128 -6.87 8.98 13.84
N ASN A 129 -6.65 8.27 14.95
CA ASN A 129 -6.69 6.81 14.98
C ASN A 129 -8.09 6.25 14.68
N ILE A 130 -9.16 6.81 15.24
CA ILE A 130 -10.52 6.32 14.97
C ILE A 130 -10.89 6.51 13.49
N TRP A 131 -10.57 7.65 12.90
CA TRP A 131 -10.87 7.88 11.49
C TRP A 131 -9.95 7.08 10.56
N GLY A 132 -8.65 6.98 10.88
CA GLY A 132 -7.65 6.34 10.04
C GLY A 132 -7.58 4.82 10.13
N LEU A 133 -7.93 4.23 11.28
CA LEU A 133 -7.91 2.78 11.47
C LEU A 133 -9.32 2.19 11.23
N PRO A 134 -10.27 2.16 12.17
CA PRO A 134 -11.50 1.40 11.96
C PRO A 134 -12.36 1.97 10.82
N VAL A 135 -12.58 3.28 10.76
CA VAL A 135 -13.47 3.87 9.74
C VAL A 135 -12.87 3.70 8.34
N ASN A 136 -11.63 4.15 8.14
CA ASN A 136 -10.97 4.05 6.85
C ASN A 136 -10.77 2.60 6.41
N LEU A 137 -10.38 1.67 7.30
CA LEU A 137 -10.20 0.26 6.92
C LEU A 137 -11.52 -0.40 6.52
N ILE A 138 -12.62 -0.15 7.23
CA ILE A 138 -13.93 -0.71 6.88
C ILE A 138 -14.38 -0.18 5.51
N LEU A 139 -14.32 1.14 5.31
CA LEU A 139 -14.72 1.77 4.05
C LEU A 139 -13.84 1.28 2.90
N PHE A 140 -12.52 1.20 3.10
CA PHE A 140 -11.59 0.80 2.05
C PHE A 140 -11.77 -0.69 1.72
N SER A 141 -12.02 -1.54 2.72
CA SER A 141 -12.34 -2.95 2.50
C SER A 141 -13.63 -3.13 1.71
N LEU A 142 -14.66 -2.31 1.99
CA LEU A 142 -15.91 -2.31 1.23
C LEU A 142 -15.66 -1.91 -0.23
N VAL A 143 -14.95 -0.81 -0.47
CA VAL A 143 -14.64 -0.37 -1.84
C VAL A 143 -13.78 -1.40 -2.57
N ALA A 144 -12.76 -1.97 -1.93
CA ALA A 144 -11.92 -3.01 -2.52
C ALA A 144 -12.75 -4.27 -2.87
N GLY A 145 -13.65 -4.69 -1.97
CA GLY A 145 -14.56 -5.82 -2.20
C GLY A 145 -15.49 -5.58 -3.40
N VAL A 146 -16.19 -4.44 -3.41
CA VAL A 146 -17.08 -4.05 -4.53
C VAL A 146 -16.31 -3.97 -5.84
N THR A 147 -15.10 -3.39 -5.82
CA THR A 147 -14.23 -3.28 -7.00
C THR A 147 -13.83 -4.66 -7.51
N THR A 148 -13.48 -5.60 -6.62
CA THR A 148 -13.10 -6.96 -6.99
C THR A 148 -14.26 -7.73 -7.61
N ILE A 149 -15.45 -7.63 -7.02
CA ILE A 149 -16.65 -8.30 -7.54
C ILE A 149 -17.02 -7.71 -8.91
N ALA A 150 -17.09 -6.38 -9.03
CA ALA A 150 -17.40 -5.73 -10.30
C ALA A 150 -16.33 -6.01 -11.38
N ALA A 151 -15.05 -6.13 -11.00
CA ALA A 151 -13.98 -6.54 -11.93
C ALA A 151 -14.20 -7.96 -12.44
N TYR A 152 -14.61 -8.89 -11.56
CA TYR A 152 -14.93 -10.26 -11.94
C TYR A 152 -16.13 -10.32 -12.90
N ASP A 153 -17.17 -9.54 -12.68
CA ASP A 153 -18.34 -9.50 -13.58
C ASP A 153 -17.97 -9.00 -14.99
N VAL A 154 -17.00 -8.08 -15.07
CA VAL A 154 -16.55 -7.50 -16.34
C VAL A 154 -15.52 -8.38 -17.06
N TYR A 155 -14.56 -8.95 -16.34
CA TYR A 155 -13.38 -9.61 -16.91
C TYR A 155 -13.37 -11.14 -16.71
N HIS A 156 -14.30 -11.68 -15.93
CA HIS A 156 -14.38 -13.10 -15.54
C HIS A 156 -13.09 -13.65 -14.91
N GLU A 157 -12.32 -12.76 -14.28
CA GLU A 157 -11.07 -13.07 -13.60
C GLU A 157 -11.06 -12.37 -12.23
N VAL A 158 -10.63 -13.09 -11.19
CA VAL A 158 -10.50 -12.51 -9.85
C VAL A 158 -9.22 -11.69 -9.79
N LEU A 159 -9.39 -10.37 -9.83
CA LEU A 159 -8.32 -9.38 -9.74
C LEU A 159 -8.37 -8.72 -8.35
N LEU A 160 -7.39 -9.05 -7.51
CA LEU A 160 -7.35 -8.60 -6.11
C LEU A 160 -6.71 -7.22 -5.96
N HIS A 161 -5.85 -6.84 -6.92
CA HIS A 161 -5.08 -5.61 -6.83
C HIS A 161 -5.50 -4.59 -7.91
N PRO A 162 -5.68 -3.31 -7.55
CA PRO A 162 -6.12 -2.27 -8.49
C PRO A 162 -5.22 -2.06 -9.71
N ASP A 163 -3.91 -2.30 -9.58
CA ASP A 163 -2.93 -2.25 -10.67
C ASP A 163 -3.15 -3.37 -11.70
N GLN A 164 -3.60 -4.55 -11.27
CA GLN A 164 -3.96 -5.63 -12.20
C GLN A 164 -5.20 -5.26 -13.02
N ILE A 165 -6.15 -4.55 -12.39
CA ILE A 165 -7.36 -4.07 -13.06
C ILE A 165 -7.01 -2.96 -14.06
N SER A 166 -6.13 -2.03 -13.70
CA SER A 166 -5.76 -0.93 -14.60
C SER A 166 -4.98 -1.42 -15.82
N ALA A 167 -4.23 -2.53 -15.70
CA ALA A 167 -3.55 -3.19 -16.82
C ALA A 167 -4.53 -3.76 -17.87
N LYS A 168 -5.81 -3.94 -17.52
CA LYS A 168 -6.87 -4.42 -18.43
C LYS A 168 -7.59 -3.28 -19.17
N PHE A 169 -7.23 -2.01 -18.93
CA PHE A 169 -7.83 -0.89 -19.63
C PHE A 169 -7.42 -0.86 -21.11
N ASP A 170 -8.40 -0.69 -22.00
CA ASP A 170 -8.16 -0.60 -23.45
C ASP A 170 -7.36 0.66 -23.85
N SER A 171 -7.40 1.71 -23.01
CA SER A 171 -6.67 2.95 -23.23
C SER A 171 -5.31 2.90 -22.52
N TRP A 172 -4.24 2.89 -23.33
CA TRP A 172 -2.85 2.94 -22.83
C TRP A 172 -2.63 4.14 -21.89
N PHE A 173 -3.28 5.28 -22.17
CA PHE A 173 -3.14 6.50 -21.39
C PHE A 173 -3.76 6.33 -20.00
N LEU A 174 -4.95 5.75 -19.92
CA LEU A 174 -5.62 5.49 -18.64
C LEU A 174 -4.87 4.44 -17.82
N ALA A 175 -4.38 3.38 -18.46
CA ALA A 175 -3.56 2.37 -17.82
C ALA A 175 -2.27 2.99 -17.23
N ALA A 176 -1.56 3.81 -18.00
CA ALA A 176 -0.35 4.49 -17.54
C ALA A 176 -0.62 5.48 -16.39
N LEU A 177 -1.71 6.25 -16.48
CA LEU A 177 -2.10 7.19 -15.43
C LEU A 177 -2.47 6.49 -14.12
N ALA A 178 -3.21 5.38 -14.20
CA ALA A 178 -3.56 4.57 -13.04
C ALA A 178 -2.31 3.92 -12.42
N ALA A 179 -1.45 3.31 -13.24
CA ALA A 179 -0.19 2.72 -12.79
C ALA A 179 0.71 3.74 -12.09
N LEU A 180 0.87 4.94 -12.67
CA LEU A 180 1.63 6.03 -12.03
C LEU A 180 1.01 6.43 -10.70
N THR A 181 -0.32 6.53 -10.61
CA THR A 181 -0.99 6.91 -9.37
C THR A 181 -0.80 5.86 -8.27
N PHE A 182 -0.94 4.57 -8.60
CA PHE A 182 -0.67 3.50 -7.64
C PHE A 182 0.80 3.40 -7.26
N ALA A 183 1.73 3.68 -8.18
CA ALA A 183 3.15 3.76 -7.87
C ALA A 183 3.44 4.90 -6.86
N VAL A 184 2.88 6.10 -7.08
CA VAL A 184 3.04 7.23 -6.15
C VAL A 184 2.39 6.95 -4.80
N ALA A 185 1.21 6.31 -4.79
CA ALA A 185 0.54 5.87 -3.57
C ALA A 185 1.37 4.88 -2.75
N THR A 186 1.88 3.85 -3.42
CA THR A 186 2.73 2.82 -2.81
C THR A 186 4.00 3.45 -2.25
N LEU A 187 4.59 4.39 -2.99
CA LEU A 187 5.74 5.16 -2.55
C LEU A 187 5.43 5.92 -1.24
N GLY A 188 4.28 6.58 -1.14
CA GLY A 188 3.89 7.32 0.07
C GLY A 188 3.71 6.45 1.30
N ILE A 189 3.00 5.34 1.13
CA ILE A 189 2.80 4.38 2.21
C ILE A 189 4.16 3.82 2.67
N ASN A 190 5.03 3.45 1.73
CA ASN A 190 6.34 2.88 2.07
C ASN A 190 7.25 3.88 2.79
N VAL A 191 7.33 5.12 2.32
CA VAL A 191 8.11 6.19 2.97
C VAL A 191 7.69 6.35 4.43
N VAL A 192 6.38 6.43 4.70
CA VAL A 192 5.86 6.61 6.05
C VAL A 192 6.07 5.36 6.89
N ALA A 193 5.67 4.19 6.40
CA ALA A 193 5.60 2.97 7.20
C ALA A 193 6.98 2.36 7.49
N ASN A 194 7.89 2.35 6.51
CA ASN A 194 9.13 1.57 6.59
C ASN A 194 10.38 2.43 6.69
N PHE A 195 10.32 3.71 6.32
CA PHE A 195 11.52 4.55 6.21
C PHE A 195 11.66 5.56 7.35
N VAL A 196 10.54 6.11 7.83
CA VAL A 196 10.55 7.11 8.92
C VAL A 196 11.19 6.57 10.19
N SER A 197 10.84 5.36 10.62
CA SER A 197 11.33 4.81 11.89
C SER A 197 12.83 4.49 11.89
N PRO A 198 13.40 3.80 10.88
CA PRO A 198 14.85 3.64 10.80
C PRO A 198 15.61 4.98 10.77
N ALA A 199 15.06 6.00 10.09
CA ALA A 199 15.66 7.33 10.07
C ALA A 199 15.68 7.98 11.46
N PHE A 200 14.62 7.77 12.26
CA PHE A 200 14.60 8.19 13.66
C PHE A 200 15.54 7.37 14.52
N ASP A 201 15.58 6.05 14.37
CA ASP A 201 16.46 5.16 15.13
C ASP A 201 17.93 5.58 14.98
N PHE A 202 18.42 5.76 13.75
CA PHE A 202 19.80 6.22 13.53
C PHE A 202 20.07 7.60 14.12
N SER A 203 19.09 8.52 14.05
CA SER A 203 19.23 9.85 14.66
C SER A 203 19.24 9.80 16.19
N ASN A 204 18.55 8.84 16.81
CA ASN A 204 18.49 8.68 18.26
C ASN A 204 19.73 7.96 18.80
N VAL A 205 20.37 7.07 18.02
CA VAL A 205 21.61 6.40 18.44
C VAL A 205 22.79 7.38 18.52
N PHE A 206 22.92 8.31 17.56
CA PHE A 206 24.00 9.31 17.55
C PHE A 206 23.48 10.75 17.34
N PRO A 207 22.74 11.32 18.31
CA PRO A 207 21.98 12.56 18.12
C PRO A 207 22.84 13.81 17.89
N ARG A 208 24.09 13.79 18.34
CA ARG A 208 25.05 14.88 18.09
C ARG A 208 25.57 14.92 16.66
N GLN A 209 25.52 13.80 15.93
CA GLN A 209 26.16 13.63 14.62
C GLN A 209 25.15 13.39 13.49
N ILE A 210 24.05 12.70 13.81
CA ILE A 210 23.03 12.21 12.88
C ILE A 210 21.71 12.90 13.20
N ASN A 211 21.26 13.74 12.27
CA ASN A 211 19.89 14.25 12.28
C ASN A 211 18.99 13.34 11.43
N PHE A 212 17.67 13.55 11.46
CA PHE A 212 16.70 12.76 10.69
C PHE A 212 17.09 12.59 9.20
N LYS A 213 17.59 13.65 8.55
CA LYS A 213 18.01 13.59 7.14
C LYS A 213 19.18 12.65 6.93
N LYS A 214 20.23 12.75 7.76
CA LYS A 214 21.38 11.84 7.72
C LYS A 214 20.99 10.41 8.09
N GLY A 215 20.12 10.23 9.08
CA GLY A 215 19.56 8.92 9.43
C GLY A 215 18.81 8.29 8.27
N GLY A 216 18.03 9.09 7.53
CA GLY A 216 17.38 8.68 6.30
C GLY A 216 18.36 8.22 5.22
N TYR A 217 19.49 8.92 5.01
CA TYR A 217 20.52 8.48 4.05
C TYR A 217 21.13 7.13 4.43
N ILE A 218 21.37 6.90 5.72
CA ILE A 218 21.91 5.62 6.21
C ILE A 218 20.89 4.50 5.98
N ALA A 219 19.62 4.73 6.34
CA ALA A 219 18.54 3.78 6.09
C ALA A 219 18.39 3.45 4.60
N ALA A 220 18.43 4.47 3.72
CA ALA A 220 18.37 4.27 2.27
C ALA A 220 19.50 3.39 1.76
N LEU A 221 20.72 3.65 2.22
CA LEU A 221 21.90 2.93 1.78
C LEU A 221 21.84 1.47 2.21
N ILE A 222 21.43 1.21 3.46
CA ILE A 222 21.24 -0.16 3.97
C ILE A 222 20.16 -0.88 3.16
N ALA A 223 19.01 -0.23 2.90
CA ALA A 223 17.95 -0.81 2.09
C ALA A 223 18.41 -1.14 0.66
N LEU A 224 19.24 -0.29 0.05
CA LEU A 224 19.82 -0.53 -1.28
C LEU A 224 20.77 -1.74 -1.28
N VAL A 225 21.59 -1.88 -0.23
CA VAL A 225 22.55 -2.99 -0.10
C VAL A 225 21.85 -4.31 0.19
N LEU A 226 20.80 -4.29 1.01
CA LEU A 226 20.03 -5.48 1.33
C LEU A 226 19.29 -6.03 0.10
N TYR A 227 18.99 -5.18 -0.90
CA TYR A 227 18.34 -5.53 -2.15
C TYR A 227 17.26 -6.62 -1.97
N PRO A 228 16.18 -6.30 -1.21
CA PRO A 228 15.17 -7.26 -0.81
C PRO A 228 14.28 -7.73 -1.96
#